data_AF-A0A1G2Y8Z2-F1
#
_entry.id   AF-A0A1G2Y8Z2-F1
#
_cell.length_a   1.000
_cell.length_b   1.000
_cell.length_c   1.000
_cell.angle_alpha   90.00
_cell.angle_beta   90.00
_cell.angle_gamma   90.00
#
_symmetry.space_group_name_H-M   'P 1'
#
loop_
_entity.id
_entity.type
_entity.pdbx_description
1 polymer ?
#
loop_
_entity_poly.entity_id
_entity_poly.type
_entity_poly.pdbx_seq_one_letter_code
_entity_poly.pdbx_strand_id
1 'polypeptide(L)'
;MRRVSISIIVLTIVLAFAAVIVFFGLYIERAYIKNQQRLTHLLCETDYEVLLSACRELSNRVVTGDLKRGAYWVRINKEPKASQFQFPQIILEINPVLVHLDSEGWVMLEMGGLPTYGVVAYPKDSKSDYSFQGDVELIPGLWYYNEDYRKEYPKLMKEIDALIQKGKMRQREKRNR
;
A
#
# COMPACT_ATOMS: atom_id res chain seq x y z
N MET A 1 23.71 45.66 -27.23
CA MET A 1 23.80 44.18 -27.30
C MET A 1 23.84 43.50 -25.93
N ARG A 2 24.77 43.82 -25.02
CA ARG A 2 24.94 43.10 -23.72
C ARG A 2 23.68 43.01 -22.82
N ARG A 3 22.86 44.07 -22.75
CA ARG A 3 21.60 44.08 -21.95
C ARG A 3 20.49 43.17 -22.52
N VAL A 4 20.44 43.03 -23.84
CA VAL A 4 19.46 42.18 -24.53
C VAL A 4 19.78 40.71 -24.26
N SER A 5 21.07 40.33 -24.33
CA SER A 5 21.52 38.97 -24.04
C SER A 5 21.22 38.54 -22.59
N ILE A 6 21.40 39.43 -21.60
CA ILE A 6 21.09 39.13 -20.20
C ILE A 6 19.59 38.88 -20.01
N SER A 7 18.73 39.70 -20.63
CA SER A 7 17.27 39.56 -20.50
C SER A 7 16.76 38.25 -21.08
N ILE A 8 17.32 37.81 -22.22
CA ILE A 8 16.99 36.51 -22.83
C ILE A 8 17.41 35.35 -21.92
N ILE A 9 18.61 35.41 -21.34
CA ILE A 9 19.11 34.35 -20.44
C ILE A 9 18.20 34.22 -19.21
N VAL A 10 17.84 35.34 -18.57
CA VAL A 10 16.95 35.33 -17.39
C VAL A 10 15.58 34.75 -17.76
N LEU A 11 15.00 35.17 -18.88
CA LEU A 11 13.71 34.64 -19.34
C LEU A 11 13.76 33.13 -19.57
N THR A 12 14.82 32.62 -20.21
CA THR A 12 15.00 31.18 -20.43
C THR A 12 15.09 30.40 -19.12
N ILE A 13 15.82 30.92 -18.11
CA ILE A 13 15.92 30.29 -16.79
C ILE A 13 14.55 30.25 -16.09
N VAL A 14 13.79 31.35 -16.14
CA VAL A 14 12.46 31.43 -15.54
C VAL A 14 11.51 30.42 -16.19
N LEU A 15 11.52 30.33 -17.52
CA LEU A 15 10.70 29.38 -18.26
C LEU A 15 11.10 27.93 -17.96
N ALA A 16 12.40 27.64 -17.88
CA ALA A 16 12.88 26.30 -17.52
C ALA A 16 12.44 25.93 -16.09
N PHE A 17 12.54 26.85 -15.13
CA PHE A 17 12.11 26.62 -13.76
C PHE A 17 10.59 26.40 -13.66
N ALA A 18 9.80 27.21 -14.37
CA ALA A 18 8.35 27.03 -14.43
C ALA A 18 7.98 25.67 -15.04
N ALA A 19 8.66 25.24 -16.11
CA ALA A 19 8.44 23.93 -16.72
C ALA A 19 8.76 22.78 -15.75
N VAL A 20 9.84 22.91 -14.97
CA VAL A 20 10.19 21.94 -13.91
C VAL A 20 9.10 21.87 -12.85
N ILE A 21 8.61 23.01 -12.35
CA ILE A 21 7.51 23.04 -11.35
C ILE A 21 6.26 22.34 -11.90
N VAL A 22 5.84 22.68 -13.12
CA VAL A 22 4.65 22.06 -13.74
C VAL A 22 4.85 20.55 -13.90
N PHE A 23 6.02 20.12 -14.37
CA PHE A 23 6.34 18.70 -14.52
C PHE A 23 6.28 17.95 -13.18
N PHE A 24 6.87 18.50 -12.12
CA PHE A 24 6.80 17.92 -10.78
C PHE A 24 5.37 17.91 -10.23
N GLY A 25 4.59 18.98 -10.44
CA GLY A 25 3.18 19.04 -10.03
C GLY A 25 2.35 17.92 -10.66
N LEU A 26 2.47 17.73 -11.98
CA LEU A 26 1.79 16.66 -12.71
C LEU A 26 2.24 15.27 -12.26
N TYR A 27 3.54 15.10 -11.94
CA TYR A 27 4.07 13.84 -11.42
C TYR A 27 3.44 13.50 -10.06
N ILE A 28 3.39 14.47 -9.14
CA ILE A 28 2.80 14.30 -7.80
C ILE A 28 1.30 14.00 -7.91
N GLU A 29 0.56 14.72 -8.73
CA GLU A 29 -0.89 14.50 -8.93
C GLU A 29 -1.16 13.08 -9.45
N ARG A 30 -0.42 12.62 -10.46
CA ARG A 30 -0.55 11.26 -11.00
C ARG A 30 -0.22 10.20 -9.94
N ALA A 31 0.83 10.43 -9.16
CA ALA A 31 1.19 9.53 -8.06
C ALA A 31 0.08 9.46 -7.00
N TYR A 32 -0.50 10.61 -6.64
CA TYR A 32 -1.60 10.71 -5.69
C TYR A 32 -2.86 9.99 -6.18
N ILE A 33 -3.31 10.25 -7.42
CA ILE A 33 -4.50 9.58 -8.00
C ILE A 33 -4.30 8.06 -8.02
N LYS A 34 -3.14 7.60 -8.48
CA LYS A 34 -2.82 6.16 -8.51
C LYS A 34 -2.81 5.56 -7.10
N ASN A 35 -2.36 6.32 -6.11
CA ASN A 35 -2.37 5.89 -4.72
C ASN A 35 -3.79 5.77 -4.18
N GLN A 36 -4.65 6.74 -4.44
CA GLN A 36 -6.06 6.72 -4.03
C GLN A 36 -6.83 5.56 -4.67
N GLN A 37 -6.56 5.24 -5.93
CA GLN A 37 -7.14 4.08 -6.61
C GLN A 37 -6.74 2.77 -5.92
N ARG A 38 -5.47 2.62 -5.53
CA ARG A 38 -4.99 1.43 -4.81
C ARG A 38 -5.56 1.31 -3.42
N LEU A 39 -5.63 2.41 -2.68
CA LEU A 39 -6.27 2.47 -1.38
C LEU A 39 -7.75 2.07 -1.47
N THR A 40 -8.47 2.59 -2.47
CA THR A 40 -9.85 2.21 -2.75
C THR A 40 -9.95 0.72 -3.09
N HIS A 41 -9.07 0.22 -3.95
CA HIS A 41 -9.06 -1.19 -4.33
C HIS A 41 -8.87 -2.08 -3.09
N LEU A 42 -7.83 -1.81 -2.29
CA LEU A 42 -7.55 -2.52 -1.04
C LEU A 42 -8.74 -2.47 -0.08
N LEU A 43 -9.30 -1.28 0.18
CA LEU A 43 -10.28 -1.08 1.25
C LEU A 43 -11.74 -1.38 0.86
N CYS A 44 -12.05 -1.33 -0.44
CA CYS A 44 -13.43 -1.43 -0.93
C CYS A 44 -13.69 -2.65 -1.81
N GLU A 45 -12.67 -3.18 -2.49
CA GLU A 45 -12.86 -4.14 -3.59
C GLU A 45 -12.25 -5.49 -3.27
N THR A 46 -11.19 -5.53 -2.46
CA THR A 46 -10.54 -6.76 -2.01
C THR A 46 -11.46 -7.57 -1.10
N ASP A 47 -11.47 -8.89 -1.31
CA ASP A 47 -12.06 -9.85 -0.38
C ASP A 47 -11.08 -10.11 0.76
N TYR A 48 -11.43 -9.64 1.96
CA TYR A 48 -10.53 -9.72 3.12
C TYR A 48 -10.33 -11.14 3.63
N GLU A 49 -11.31 -12.02 3.49
CA GLU A 49 -11.18 -13.41 3.93
C GLU A 49 -10.21 -14.16 3.02
N VAL A 50 -10.33 -13.95 1.70
CA VAL A 50 -9.41 -14.52 0.72
C VAL A 50 -7.99 -13.95 0.90
N LEU A 51 -7.86 -12.64 1.13
CA LEU A 51 -6.57 -12.01 1.40
C LEU A 51 -5.93 -12.54 2.69
N LEU A 52 -6.69 -12.62 3.79
CA LEU A 52 -6.19 -13.14 5.06
C LEU A 52 -5.77 -14.61 4.95
N SER A 53 -6.54 -15.42 4.22
CA SER A 53 -6.19 -16.81 3.93
C SER A 53 -4.86 -16.91 3.18
N ALA A 54 -4.68 -16.09 2.13
CA ALA A 54 -3.43 -16.02 1.38
C ALA A 54 -2.23 -15.58 2.23
N CYS A 55 -2.42 -14.59 3.11
CA CYS A 55 -1.38 -14.18 4.05
C CYS A 55 -1.02 -15.31 5.04
N ARG A 56 -2.01 -16.04 5.54
CA ARG A 56 -1.77 -17.19 6.44
C ARG A 56 -1.08 -18.35 5.73
N GLU A 57 -1.36 -18.56 4.45
CA GLU A 57 -0.59 -19.51 3.63
C GLU A 57 0.89 -19.11 3.57
N LEU A 58 1.20 -17.84 3.30
CA LEU A 58 2.58 -17.34 3.31
C LEU A 58 3.23 -17.49 4.69
N SER A 59 2.50 -17.14 5.74
CA SER A 59 2.92 -17.35 7.13
C SER A 59 3.33 -18.80 7.39
N ASN A 60 2.47 -19.76 7.02
CA ASN A 60 2.74 -21.18 7.19
C ASN A 60 3.98 -21.63 6.42
N ARG A 61 4.15 -21.17 5.17
CA ARG A 61 5.34 -21.47 4.36
C ARG A 61 6.63 -20.96 5.00
N VAL A 62 6.58 -19.85 5.74
CA VAL A 62 7.74 -19.37 6.51
C VAL A 62 8.02 -20.28 7.70
N VAL A 63 6.98 -20.69 8.43
CA VAL A 63 7.11 -21.59 9.58
C VAL A 63 7.65 -22.97 9.17
N THR A 64 7.20 -23.52 8.04
CA THR A 64 7.69 -24.81 7.51
C THR A 64 9.07 -24.71 6.87
N GLY A 65 9.56 -23.50 6.60
CA GLY A 65 10.85 -23.26 5.95
C GLY A 65 10.79 -23.29 4.41
N ASP A 66 9.61 -23.46 3.81
CA ASP A 66 9.39 -23.43 2.36
C ASP A 66 9.59 -22.03 1.75
N LEU A 67 9.48 -20.99 2.58
CA LEU A 67 9.70 -19.60 2.22
C LEU A 67 10.61 -18.93 3.26
N LYS A 68 11.66 -18.24 2.80
CA LYS A 68 12.55 -17.53 3.70
C LYS A 68 11.82 -16.32 4.32
N ARG A 69 12.09 -16.00 5.59
CA ARG A 69 11.68 -14.71 6.16
C ARG A 69 12.42 -13.55 5.48
N GLY A 70 11.81 -12.37 5.45
CA GLY A 70 12.44 -11.14 4.95
C GLY A 70 11.52 -10.21 4.18
N ALA A 71 12.14 -9.24 3.52
CA ALA A 71 11.48 -8.18 2.76
C ALA A 71 11.56 -8.47 1.25
N TYR A 72 10.40 -8.60 0.61
CA TYR A 72 10.24 -8.94 -0.80
C TYR A 72 9.66 -7.76 -1.60
N TRP A 73 10.51 -7.10 -2.38
CA TRP A 73 10.09 -5.99 -3.25
C TRP A 73 9.36 -6.52 -4.48
N VAL A 74 8.04 -6.35 -4.52
CA VAL A 74 7.18 -6.84 -5.61
C VAL A 74 7.22 -5.89 -6.80
N ARG A 75 7.27 -4.58 -6.56
CA ARG A 75 7.09 -3.57 -7.63
C ARG A 75 8.38 -2.95 -8.18
N ILE A 76 9.47 -2.96 -7.43
CA ILE A 76 10.69 -2.18 -7.76
C ILE A 76 11.64 -2.94 -8.70
N ASN A 77 11.60 -4.27 -8.71
CA ASN A 77 12.51 -5.06 -9.53
C ASN A 77 11.87 -5.36 -10.89
N LYS A 78 12.46 -4.82 -11.98
CA LYS A 78 12.11 -5.14 -13.38
C LYS A 78 12.52 -6.56 -13.81
N GLU A 79 13.05 -7.37 -12.90
CA GLU A 79 13.38 -8.79 -13.11
C GLU A 79 12.51 -9.70 -12.22
N PRO A 80 12.20 -10.93 -12.68
CA PRO A 80 11.07 -11.69 -12.18
C PRO A 80 11.43 -12.34 -10.85
N LYS A 81 11.07 -11.72 -9.73
CA LYS A 81 11.17 -12.40 -8.42
C LYS A 81 9.82 -12.61 -7.74
N ALA A 82 8.82 -11.74 -7.96
CA ALA A 82 7.48 -11.99 -7.40
C ALA A 82 6.88 -13.33 -7.88
N SER A 83 7.10 -13.70 -9.16
CA SER A 83 6.72 -15.00 -9.70
C SER A 83 7.59 -16.16 -9.20
N GLN A 84 8.85 -15.91 -8.82
CA GLN A 84 9.72 -16.94 -8.23
C GLN A 84 9.24 -17.37 -6.84
N PHE A 85 8.67 -16.45 -6.07
CA PHE A 85 8.17 -16.76 -4.73
C PHE A 85 6.77 -17.37 -4.72
N GLN A 86 6.12 -17.44 -5.89
CA GLN A 86 4.77 -17.99 -6.04
C GLN A 86 3.82 -17.36 -5.00
N PHE A 87 3.79 -16.03 -4.95
CA PHE A 87 2.84 -15.34 -4.07
C PHE A 87 1.41 -15.64 -4.53
N PRO A 88 0.46 -15.87 -3.59
CA PRO A 88 -0.95 -16.00 -3.91
C PRO A 88 -1.45 -14.86 -4.79
N GLN A 89 -2.29 -15.18 -5.76
CA GLN A 89 -2.75 -14.25 -6.78
C GLN A 89 -3.41 -12.99 -6.19
N ILE A 90 -4.21 -13.12 -5.13
CA ILE A 90 -4.85 -11.99 -4.46
C ILE A 90 -3.85 -10.97 -3.89
N ILE A 91 -2.67 -11.42 -3.43
CA ILE A 91 -1.60 -10.54 -2.95
C ILE A 91 -0.98 -9.79 -4.14
N LEU A 92 -0.84 -10.45 -5.29
CA LEU A 92 -0.34 -9.81 -6.52
C LEU A 92 -1.35 -8.81 -7.09
N GLU A 93 -2.65 -9.11 -7.01
CA GLU A 93 -3.74 -8.25 -7.50
C GLU A 93 -3.82 -6.92 -6.76
N ILE A 94 -3.68 -6.94 -5.43
CA ILE A 94 -3.62 -5.69 -4.66
C ILE A 94 -2.32 -4.90 -4.91
N ASN A 95 -1.33 -5.50 -5.59
CA ASN A 95 -0.13 -4.84 -6.11
C ASN A 95 0.70 -4.07 -5.06
N PRO A 96 1.17 -4.75 -3.99
CA PRO A 96 1.97 -4.14 -2.95
C PRO A 96 3.33 -3.70 -3.52
N VAL A 97 3.97 -2.73 -2.86
CA VAL A 97 5.38 -2.41 -3.15
C VAL A 97 6.31 -3.42 -2.49
N LEU A 98 5.93 -3.88 -1.29
CA LEU A 98 6.73 -4.72 -0.42
C LEU A 98 5.83 -5.75 0.28
N VAL A 99 6.31 -7.01 0.32
CA VAL A 99 5.77 -8.06 1.19
C VAL A 99 6.83 -8.37 2.24
N HIS A 100 6.53 -8.12 3.51
CA HIS A 100 7.40 -8.41 4.62
C HIS A 100 6.90 -9.63 5.38
N LEU A 101 7.79 -10.61 5.56
CA LEU A 101 7.52 -11.85 6.25
C LEU A 101 8.43 -11.95 7.47
N ASP A 102 7.83 -11.96 8.65
CA ASP A 102 8.59 -12.01 9.90
C ASP A 102 8.78 -13.45 10.42
N SER A 103 9.72 -13.62 11.36
CA SER A 103 9.94 -14.90 12.07
C SER A 103 8.75 -15.38 12.90
N GLU A 104 7.90 -14.48 13.40
CA GLU A 104 6.71 -14.84 14.19
C GLU A 104 5.50 -15.17 13.30
N GLY A 105 5.67 -15.13 11.98
CA GLY A 105 4.65 -15.52 11.00
C GLY A 105 3.61 -14.45 10.71
N TRP A 106 3.80 -13.19 11.13
CA TRP A 106 2.97 -12.11 10.59
C TRP A 106 3.46 -11.71 9.19
N VAL A 107 2.50 -11.30 8.37
CA VAL A 107 2.70 -10.91 6.98
C VAL A 107 2.24 -9.48 6.81
N MET A 108 3.16 -8.60 6.42
CA MET A 108 2.84 -7.20 6.14
C MET A 108 2.92 -6.94 4.65
N LEU A 109 1.86 -6.36 4.10
CA LEU A 109 1.75 -5.95 2.71
C LEU A 109 1.74 -4.43 2.67
N GLU A 110 2.86 -3.84 2.26
CA GLU A 110 2.97 -2.40 2.16
C GLU A 110 2.53 -1.93 0.78
N MET A 111 1.61 -0.98 0.78
CA MET A 111 1.19 -0.22 -0.37
C MET A 111 2.05 1.05 -0.43
N GLY A 112 2.97 1.09 -1.39
CA GLY A 112 3.85 2.25 -1.50
C GLY A 112 3.08 3.53 -1.79
N GLY A 113 3.53 4.63 -1.20
CA GLY A 113 2.95 5.98 -1.24
C GLY A 113 3.73 6.86 -0.25
N LEU A 114 3.38 8.14 -0.18
CA LEU A 114 3.79 9.02 0.92
C LEU A 114 2.50 9.66 1.46
N PRO A 115 2.00 9.27 2.65
CA PRO A 115 2.52 8.20 3.54
C PRO A 115 2.41 6.79 2.95
N THR A 116 3.21 5.87 3.50
CA THR A 116 2.99 4.44 3.26
C THR A 116 1.81 3.96 4.10
N TYR A 117 1.11 2.96 3.57
CA TYR A 117 -0.02 2.29 4.23
C TYR A 117 -0.03 0.84 3.79
N GLY A 118 -0.88 0.02 4.38
CA GLY A 118 -0.95 -1.37 3.99
C GLY A 118 -1.84 -2.19 4.90
N VAL A 119 -1.56 -3.50 4.91
CA VAL A 119 -2.19 -4.41 5.85
C VAL A 119 -1.15 -5.28 6.55
N VAL A 120 -1.47 -5.69 7.77
CA VAL A 120 -0.77 -6.71 8.54
C VAL A 120 -1.74 -7.84 8.84
N ALA A 121 -1.33 -9.06 8.50
CA ALA A 121 -2.07 -10.27 8.79
C ALA A 121 -1.32 -11.09 9.85
N TYR A 122 -2.04 -11.51 10.88
CA TYR A 122 -1.49 -12.31 11.97
C TYR A 122 -1.82 -13.80 11.82
N PRO A 123 -0.95 -14.69 12.31
CA PRO A 123 -1.23 -16.12 12.33
C PRO A 123 -2.46 -16.43 13.18
N LYS A 124 -3.20 -17.48 12.81
CA LYS A 124 -4.51 -17.81 13.40
C LYS A 124 -4.48 -18.00 14.92
N ASP A 125 -3.43 -18.63 15.43
CA ASP A 125 -3.29 -19.01 16.84
C ASP A 125 -2.38 -18.06 17.61
N SER A 126 -2.11 -16.88 17.05
CA SER A 126 -1.33 -15.88 17.75
C SER A 126 -2.08 -15.35 18.97
N LYS A 127 -1.46 -15.49 20.14
CA LYS A 127 -1.96 -14.96 21.43
C LYS A 127 -1.51 -13.52 21.71
N SER A 128 -1.02 -12.85 20.70
CA SER A 128 -0.10 -11.73 20.83
C SER A 128 -0.66 -10.46 21.47
N ASP A 129 0.03 -10.03 22.51
CA ASP A 129 0.30 -8.62 22.80
C ASP A 129 1.34 -8.08 21.80
N TYR A 130 1.01 -8.02 20.49
CA TYR A 130 1.95 -7.48 19.50
C TYR A 130 2.19 -6.00 19.78
N SER A 131 3.47 -5.60 19.81
CA SER A 131 3.87 -4.19 19.96
C SER A 131 3.43 -3.31 18.80
N PHE A 132 3.25 -3.91 17.62
CA PHE A 132 2.64 -3.29 16.46
C PHE A 132 1.28 -3.92 16.20
N GLN A 133 0.22 -3.23 16.59
CA GLN A 133 -1.14 -3.43 16.09
C GLN A 133 -1.36 -2.36 15.04
N GLY A 134 -1.95 -2.72 13.89
CA GLY A 134 -2.33 -1.73 12.88
C GLY A 134 -3.30 -0.69 13.46
N ASP A 135 -3.69 0.28 12.65
CA ASP A 135 -4.58 1.35 13.09
C ASP A 135 -6.06 0.91 13.15
N VAL A 136 -6.50 0.07 12.22
CA VAL A 136 -7.90 -0.38 12.13
C VAL A 136 -7.99 -1.87 11.80
N GLU A 137 -8.72 -2.64 12.60
CA GLU A 137 -9.02 -4.03 12.27
C GLU A 137 -10.08 -4.12 11.16
N LEU A 138 -9.70 -4.70 10.03
CA LEU A 138 -10.60 -4.89 8.87
C LEU A 138 -11.54 -6.07 9.12
N ILE A 139 -10.95 -7.19 9.52
CA ILE A 139 -11.57 -8.45 10.00
C ILE A 139 -10.64 -9.08 11.06
N PRO A 140 -11.11 -10.02 11.91
CA PRO A 140 -10.29 -10.64 12.95
C PRO A 140 -8.94 -11.18 12.44
N GLY A 141 -7.85 -10.52 12.86
CA GLY A 141 -6.48 -10.88 12.48
C GLY A 141 -5.95 -10.27 11.19
N LEU A 142 -6.70 -9.38 10.53
CA LEU A 142 -6.23 -8.55 9.41
C LEU A 142 -6.43 -7.07 9.72
N TRP A 143 -5.33 -6.34 9.81
CA TRP A 143 -5.29 -4.95 10.25
C TRP A 143 -4.78 -4.03 9.16
N TYR A 144 -5.47 -2.92 8.94
CA TYR A 144 -4.98 -1.81 8.13
C TYR A 144 -4.05 -0.92 8.96
N TYR A 145 -2.97 -0.42 8.35
CA TYR A 145 -2.12 0.60 8.95
C TYR A 145 -1.81 1.71 7.96
N ASN A 146 -1.51 2.90 8.48
CA ASN A 146 -1.02 4.05 7.73
C ASN A 146 -0.10 4.90 8.61
N GLU A 147 1.12 5.19 8.14
CA GLU A 147 2.15 5.88 8.94
C GLU A 147 1.72 7.23 9.51
N ASP A 148 0.79 7.92 8.83
CA ASP A 148 0.29 9.24 9.24
C ASP A 148 -1.13 9.20 9.80
N TYR A 149 -1.73 8.01 9.98
CA TYR A 149 -3.10 7.83 10.46
C TYR A 149 -3.39 8.64 11.74
N ARG A 150 -2.45 8.62 12.68
CA ARG A 150 -2.56 9.31 13.98
C ARG A 150 -2.10 10.76 13.95
N LYS A 151 -1.30 11.17 12.95
CA LYS A 151 -0.74 12.52 12.86
C LYS A 151 -1.69 13.50 12.18
N GLU A 152 -2.41 13.05 11.17
CA GLU A 152 -3.37 13.87 10.37
C GLU A 152 -4.81 13.76 10.88
N TYR A 153 -4.96 13.34 12.13
CA TYR A 153 -6.25 13.22 12.80
C TYR A 153 -6.92 14.61 12.92
N PRO A 154 -8.24 14.76 12.66
CA PRO A 154 -9.27 13.73 12.48
C PRO A 154 -9.73 13.47 11.02
N LYS A 155 -9.20 14.19 10.03
CA LYS A 155 -9.75 14.14 8.67
C LYS A 155 -9.46 12.80 7.98
N LEU A 156 -8.20 12.35 8.03
CA LEU A 156 -7.77 11.12 7.38
C LEU A 156 -8.52 9.89 7.92
N MET A 157 -8.71 9.82 9.24
CA MET A 157 -9.46 8.74 9.89
C MET A 157 -10.87 8.60 9.30
N LYS A 158 -11.61 9.72 9.18
CA LYS A 158 -12.98 9.71 8.63
C LYS A 158 -13.03 9.23 7.18
N GLU A 159 -12.03 9.59 6.37
CA GLU A 159 -11.95 9.16 4.97
C GLU A 159 -11.68 7.64 4.87
N ILE A 160 -10.74 7.13 5.66
CA ILE A 160 -10.43 5.68 5.72
C ILE A 160 -11.64 4.88 6.22
N ASP A 161 -12.29 5.32 7.29
CA ASP A 161 -13.47 4.65 7.83
C ASP A 161 -14.61 4.62 6.82
N ALA A 162 -14.83 5.72 6.09
CA ALA A 162 -15.84 5.77 5.05
C ALA A 162 -15.55 4.78 3.91
N LEU A 163 -14.28 4.62 3.51
CA LEU A 163 -13.88 3.62 2.52
C LEU A 163 -14.11 2.20 3.03
N ILE A 164 -13.72 1.90 4.26
CA ILE A 164 -13.93 0.57 4.87
C ILE A 164 -15.42 0.23 4.93
N GLN A 165 -16.27 1.17 5.37
CA GLN A 165 -17.72 0.95 5.43
C GLN A 165 -18.32 0.73 4.03
N LYS A 166 -17.87 1.49 3.03
CA LYS A 166 -18.28 1.31 1.63
C LYS A 166 -17.91 -0.09 1.12
N GLY A 167 -16.72 -0.59 1.44
CA GLY A 167 -16.30 -1.95 1.13
C GLY A 167 -17.20 -3.01 1.76
N LYS A 168 -17.46 -2.88 3.07
CA LYS A 168 -18.34 -3.80 3.81
C LYS A 168 -19.76 -3.85 3.23
N MET A 169 -20.31 -2.71 2.81
CA MET A 169 -21.63 -2.66 2.16
C MET A 169 -21.63 -3.41 0.82
N ARG A 170 -20.63 -3.19 -0.05
CA ARG A 170 -20.51 -3.87 -1.34
C ARG A 170 -20.38 -5.40 -1.20
N GLN A 171 -19.60 -5.86 -0.23
CA GLN A 171 -19.45 -7.31 0.02
C GLN A 171 -20.78 -7.94 0.47
N ARG A 172 -21.55 -7.25 1.32
CA ARG A 172 -22.89 -7.72 1.74
C ARG A 172 -23.86 -7.83 0.56
N GLU A 173 -23.87 -6.83 -0.32
CA GLU A 173 -24.71 -6.85 -1.53
C GLU A 173 -24.36 -8.02 -2.46
N LYS A 174 -23.07 -8.31 -2.65
CA LYS A 174 -22.62 -9.45 -3.46
C LYS A 174 -23.06 -10.79 -2.86
N ARG A 175 -23.08 -10.93 -1.54
CA ARG A 175 -23.48 -12.17 -0.85
C ARG A 175 -24.98 -12.47 -0.95
N ASN A 176 -25.79 -11.44 -1.18
CA ASN A 176 -27.25 -11.55 -1.25
C ASN A 176 -27.79 -11.73 -2.68
N ARG A 177 -26.90 -11.82 -3.68
CA ARG A 177 -27.23 -12.12 -5.08
C ARG A 177 -26.93 -13.58 -5.39
#